data_AF-A0A1R0XI76-F1
#
_entry.id   AF-A0A1R0XI76-F1
#
_cell.length_a   1.000
_cell.length_b   1.000
_cell.length_c   1.000
_cell.angle_alpha   90.00
_cell.angle_beta   90.00
_cell.angle_gamma   90.00
#
_symmetry.space_group_name_H-M   'P 1'
#
loop_
_entity.id
_entity.type
_entity.pdbx_description
1 polymer ?
#
loop_
_entity_poly.entity_id
_entity_poly.type
_entity_poly.pdbx_seq_one_letter_code
_entity_poly.pdbx_strand_id
1 'polypeptide(L)'
;MQTVDELRNWSERVIASYRRSVSSVEKDSRNSIIRKVQEYIAQNPGTASLQTISSSVYLNPSYLSKIYKLETGEGINEYTLRVRMRKQSLYLPTV
;
A
#
# COMPACT_ATOMS: atom_id res chain seq x y z
N MET A 1 -20.94 -4.93 44.75
CA MET A 1 -19.98 -4.15 43.91
C MET A 1 -19.75 -4.92 42.62
N GLN A 2 -20.62 -4.78 41.60
CA GLN A 2 -20.45 -5.47 40.30
C GLN A 2 -20.36 -4.48 39.12
N THR A 3 -20.86 -3.26 39.29
CA THR A 3 -20.97 -2.25 38.22
C THR A 3 -19.65 -1.63 37.78
N VAL A 4 -18.65 -1.50 38.67
CA VAL A 4 -17.35 -0.88 38.32
C VAL A 4 -16.50 -1.84 37.49
N ASP A 5 -16.47 -3.13 37.85
CA ASP A 5 -15.77 -4.16 37.09
C ASP A 5 -16.45 -4.44 35.74
N GLU A 6 -17.78 -4.43 35.69
CA GLU A 6 -18.53 -4.52 34.43
C GLU A 6 -18.23 -3.34 33.50
N LEU A 7 -18.19 -2.11 34.05
CA LEU A 7 -17.84 -0.92 33.29
C LEU A 7 -16.39 -0.98 32.78
N ARG A 8 -15.44 -1.44 33.61
CA ARG A 8 -14.05 -1.63 33.22
C ARG A 8 -13.96 -2.61 32.04
N ASN A 9 -14.54 -3.80 32.18
CA ASN A 9 -14.53 -4.82 31.13
C ASN A 9 -15.21 -4.35 29.84
N TRP A 10 -16.31 -3.59 29.95
CA TRP A 10 -16.95 -2.99 28.78
C TRP A 10 -16.03 -1.97 28.10
N SER A 11 -15.40 -1.08 28.87
CA SER A 11 -14.50 -0.05 28.33
C SER A 11 -13.30 -0.66 27.61
N GLU A 12 -12.70 -1.72 28.16
CA GLU A 12 -11.61 -2.47 27.51
C GLU A 12 -12.05 -3.08 26.18
N ARG A 13 -13.26 -3.67 26.12
CA ARG A 13 -13.82 -4.21 24.87
C ARG A 13 -14.06 -3.13 23.83
N VAL A 14 -14.60 -1.97 24.22
CA VAL A 14 -14.85 -0.84 23.31
C VAL A 14 -13.54 -0.30 22.75
N ILE A 15 -12.53 -0.07 23.59
CA ILE A 15 -11.21 0.39 23.17
C ILE A 15 -10.56 -0.63 22.22
N ALA A 16 -10.64 -1.94 22.52
CA ALA A 16 -10.12 -2.98 21.66
C ALA A 16 -10.85 -3.06 20.31
N SER A 17 -12.17 -2.85 20.29
CA SER A 17 -12.97 -2.80 19.06
C SER A 17 -12.63 -1.59 18.19
N TYR A 18 -12.46 -0.43 18.81
CA TYR A 18 -12.06 0.80 18.13
C TYR A 18 -10.66 0.65 17.51
N ARG A 19 -9.68 0.17 18.27
CA ARG A 19 -8.32 -0.09 17.77
C ARG A 19 -8.31 -1.03 16.56
N ARG A 20 -9.10 -2.11 16.61
CA ARG A 20 -9.22 -3.04 15.47
C ARG A 20 -9.81 -2.35 14.24
N SER A 21 -10.89 -1.60 14.41
CA SER A 21 -11.57 -0.89 13.31
C SER A 21 -10.64 0.14 12.64
N VAL A 22 -9.90 0.93 13.42
CA VAL A 22 -8.92 1.88 12.89
C VAL A 22 -7.82 1.14 12.11
N SER A 23 -7.25 0.08 12.69
CA SER A 23 -6.19 -0.69 12.01
C SER A 23 -6.64 -1.33 10.69
N SER A 24 -7.91 -1.77 10.60
CA SER A 24 -8.46 -2.31 9.35
C SER A 24 -8.63 -1.23 8.28
N VAL A 25 -9.08 -0.03 8.66
CA VAL A 25 -9.25 1.09 7.72
C VAL A 25 -7.90 1.58 7.19
N GLU A 26 -6.88 1.66 8.05
CA GLU A 26 -5.52 2.01 7.64
C GLU A 26 -4.91 0.97 6.69
N LYS A 27 -5.16 -0.31 6.94
CA LYS A 27 -4.69 -1.39 6.07
C LYS A 27 -5.38 -1.37 4.72
N ASP A 28 -6.69 -1.15 4.69
CA ASP A 28 -7.46 -1.04 3.45
C ASP A 28 -7.01 0.17 2.61
N SER A 29 -6.79 1.31 3.27
CA SER A 29 -6.25 2.53 2.65
C SER A 29 -4.87 2.31 2.03
N ARG A 30 -3.96 1.64 2.76
CA ARG A 30 -2.62 1.29 2.25
C ARG A 30 -2.70 0.34 1.06
N ASN A 31 -3.54 -0.69 1.13
CA ASN A 31 -3.77 -1.62 0.01
C ASN A 31 -4.30 -0.89 -1.22
N SER A 32 -5.23 0.06 -1.04
CA SER A 32 -5.75 0.90 -2.14
C SER A 32 -4.64 1.72 -2.79
N ILE A 33 -3.74 2.30 -2.01
CA ILE A 33 -2.58 3.05 -2.52
C ILE A 33 -1.68 2.14 -3.36
N ILE A 34 -1.31 0.96 -2.85
CA ILE A 34 -0.46 0.00 -3.57
C ILE A 34 -1.10 -0.38 -4.91
N ARG A 35 -2.40 -0.66 -4.91
CA ARG A 35 -3.12 -1.04 -6.13
C ARG A 35 -3.04 0.07 -7.18
N LYS A 36 -3.29 1.32 -6.78
CA LYS A 36 -3.15 2.48 -7.66
C LYS A 36 -1.74 2.64 -8.21
N VAL A 37 -0.71 2.43 -7.39
CA VAL A 37 0.70 2.46 -7.81
C VAL A 37 0.96 1.39 -8.88
N GLN A 38 0.54 0.15 -8.63
CA GLN A 38 0.74 -0.96 -9.57
C GLN A 38 0.00 -0.75 -10.89
N GLU A 39 -1.26 -0.29 -10.82
CA GLU A 39 -2.06 0.08 -11.99
C GLU A 39 -1.36 1.18 -12.82
N TYR A 40 -0.85 2.22 -12.16
CA TYR A 40 -0.13 3.31 -12.82
C TYR A 40 1.14 2.81 -13.55
N ILE A 41 1.92 1.95 -12.90
CA ILE A 41 3.14 1.37 -13.47
C ILE A 41 2.81 0.44 -14.66
N ALA A 42 1.73 -0.33 -14.56
CA ALA A 42 1.29 -1.23 -15.64
C ALA A 42 0.88 -0.45 -16.90
N GLN A 43 0.18 0.67 -16.71
CA GLN A 43 -0.24 1.57 -17.79
C GLN A 43 0.94 2.35 -18.40
N ASN A 44 1.91 2.75 -17.57
CA ASN A 44 3.01 3.65 -17.97
C ASN A 44 4.40 3.04 -17.68
N PRO A 45 4.73 1.86 -18.22
CA PRO A 45 5.97 1.15 -17.87
C PRO A 45 7.23 1.96 -18.21
N GLY A 46 7.21 2.77 -19.27
CA GLY A 46 8.37 3.54 -19.73
C GLY A 46 8.64 4.82 -18.93
N THR A 47 7.59 5.46 -18.42
CA THR A 47 7.66 6.81 -17.78
C THR A 47 7.37 6.77 -16.29
N ALA A 48 6.94 5.63 -15.74
CA ALA A 48 6.71 5.48 -14.31
C ALA A 48 8.00 5.74 -13.53
N SER A 49 7.95 6.74 -12.65
CA SER A 49 8.98 7.05 -11.67
C SER A 49 8.31 7.29 -10.33
N LEU A 50 9.05 7.17 -9.23
CA LEU A 50 8.52 7.48 -7.90
C LEU A 50 7.85 8.86 -7.85
N GLN A 51 8.42 9.85 -8.53
CA GLN A 51 7.88 11.22 -8.58
C GLN A 51 6.56 11.28 -9.35
N THR A 52 6.50 10.68 -10.53
CA THR A 52 5.28 10.68 -11.36
C THR A 52 4.13 9.94 -10.67
N ILE A 53 4.44 8.82 -10.00
CA ILE A 53 3.46 8.04 -9.23
C ILE A 53 2.99 8.84 -8.01
N SER A 54 3.93 9.48 -7.28
CA SER A 54 3.60 10.31 -6.12
C SER A 54 2.64 11.45 -6.48
N SER A 55 2.85 12.08 -7.64
CA SER A 55 1.94 13.08 -8.19
C SER A 55 0.58 12.51 -8.58
N SER A 56 0.51 11.28 -9.08
CA SER A 56 -0.77 10.66 -9.49
C SER A 56 -1.62 10.20 -8.31
N VAL A 57 -0.98 9.79 -7.20
CA VAL A 57 -1.67 9.39 -5.96
C VAL A 57 -1.76 10.50 -4.91
N TYR A 58 -1.27 11.71 -5.22
CA TYR A 58 -1.25 12.88 -4.33
C TYR A 58 -0.54 12.63 -2.99
N LEU A 59 0.55 11.86 -2.99
CA LEU A 59 1.33 11.55 -1.79
C LEU A 59 2.76 12.06 -1.91
N ASN A 60 3.40 12.29 -0.76
CA ASN A 60 4.82 12.61 -0.74
C ASN A 60 5.66 11.39 -1.18
N PRO A 61 6.67 11.55 -2.05
CA PRO A 61 7.55 10.46 -2.51
C PRO A 61 8.19 9.63 -1.41
N SER A 62 8.62 10.27 -0.32
CA SER A 62 9.26 9.61 0.81
C SER A 62 8.26 8.74 1.60
N TYR A 63 7.02 9.21 1.73
CA TYR A 63 5.96 8.44 2.39
C TYR A 63 5.53 7.26 1.53
N LEU A 64 5.31 7.51 0.23
CA LEU A 64 4.91 6.47 -0.72
C LEU A 64 5.95 5.35 -0.82
N SER A 65 7.24 5.69 -0.89
CA SER A 65 8.34 4.72 -0.91
C SER A 65 8.36 3.86 0.36
N LYS A 66 8.19 4.47 1.54
CA LYS A 66 8.13 3.75 2.82
C LYS A 66 6.95 2.80 2.90
N ILE A 67 5.74 3.27 2.61
CA ILE A 67 4.53 2.45 2.68
C ILE A 67 4.55 1.33 1.67
N TYR A 68 4.95 1.60 0.42
CA TYR A 68 5.01 0.56 -0.59
C TYR A 68 6.01 -0.54 -0.20
N LYS A 69 7.20 -0.18 0.30
CA LYS A 69 8.18 -1.15 0.78
C LYS A 69 7.69 -1.93 2.01
N LEU A 70 6.99 -1.26 2.93
CA LEU A 70 6.44 -1.91 4.13
C LEU A 70 5.41 -2.99 3.77
N GLU A 71 4.55 -2.72 2.80
CA GLU A 71 3.43 -3.60 2.47
C GLU A 71 3.80 -4.67 1.44
N THR A 72 4.67 -4.35 0.46
CA THR A 72 5.05 -5.28 -0.62
C THR A 72 6.36 -6.02 -0.35
N GLY A 73 7.18 -5.54 0.60
CA GLY A 73 8.53 -6.03 0.84
C GLY A 73 9.58 -5.54 -0.16
N GLU A 74 9.17 -4.87 -1.24
CA GLU A 74 10.03 -4.42 -2.34
C GLU A 74 9.93 -2.90 -2.58
N GLY A 75 10.97 -2.31 -3.17
CA GLY A 75 10.94 -0.89 -3.52
C GLY A 75 10.18 -0.61 -4.82
N ILE A 76 9.50 0.55 -4.91
CA ILE A 76 8.79 0.97 -6.14
C ILE A 76 9.71 0.97 -7.36
N ASN A 77 10.96 1.42 -7.20
CA ASN A 77 11.94 1.45 -8.31
C ASN A 77 12.28 0.05 -8.81
N GLU A 78 12.43 -0.91 -7.89
CA GLU A 78 12.73 -2.31 -8.21
C GLU A 78 11.54 -2.97 -8.91
N TYR A 79 10.33 -2.75 -8.39
CA TYR A 79 9.09 -3.21 -9.03
C TYR A 79 8.95 -2.66 -10.45
N THR A 80 9.18 -1.35 -10.62
CA THR A 80 9.10 -0.68 -11.94
C THR A 80 10.11 -1.27 -12.91
N LEU A 81 11.35 -1.51 -12.47
CA LEU A 81 12.38 -2.14 -13.28
C LEU A 81 11.96 -3.56 -13.71
N ARG A 82 11.41 -4.36 -12.79
CA ARG A 82 10.92 -5.71 -13.07
C ARG A 82 9.79 -5.70 -14.11
N VAL A 83 8.85 -4.77 -14.00
CA VAL A 83 7.74 -4.63 -14.96
C VAL A 83 8.25 -4.22 -16.33
N ARG A 84 9.23 -3.30 -16.42
CA ARG A 84 9.89 -2.93 -17.67
C ARG A 84 10.56 -4.12 -18.35
N MET A 85 11.33 -4.89 -17.57
CA MET A 85 12.02 -6.07 -18.07
C MET A 85 11.03 -7.13 -18.56
N ARG A 86 9.97 -7.43 -17.80
CA ARG A 86 8.92 -8.36 -18.25
C ARG A 86 8.28 -7.92 -19.57
N LYS A 87 8.00 -6.63 -19.74
CA LYS A 87 7.46 -6.12 -21.01
C LYS A 87 8.46 -6.30 -22.14
N GLN A 88 9.76 -6.02 -21.96
CA GLN A 88 10.77 -6.26 -23.00
C GLN A 88 10.94 -7.74 -23.34
N SER A 89 10.97 -8.62 -22.34
CA SER A 89 11.03 -10.07 -22.56
C SER A 89 9.79 -10.61 -23.29
N LEU A 90 8.63 -9.98 -23.12
CA LEU A 90 7.39 -10.32 -23.84
C LEU A 90 7.44 -9.97 -25.33
N TYR A 91 8.34 -9.08 -25.78
CA TYR A 91 8.56 -8.78 -27.20
C TYR A 91 9.66 -9.65 -27.84
N LEU A 92 10.25 -10.58 -27.08
CA LEU A 92 11.24 -11.55 -27.57
C LEU A 92 10.79 -13.03 -27.61
N PRO A 93 9.50 -13.43 -27.64
CA PRO A 93 9.13 -14.80 -27.94
C PRO A 93 8.67 -14.93 -29.39
N THR A 94 9.63 -15.04 -30.32
CA THR A 94 9.55 -15.91 -31.52
C THR A 94 10.83 -15.73 -32.33
N VAL A 95 11.65 -16.78 -32.31
CA VAL A 95 12.60 -17.12 -33.38
C VAL A 95 11.80 -17.45 -34.64
#